data_AF-A0A7W3JE67-F1
#
_entry.id   AF-A0A7W3JE67-F1
#
_cell.length_a   1.000
_cell.length_b   1.000
_cell.length_c   1.000
_cell.angle_alpha   90.00
_cell.angle_beta   90.00
_cell.angle_gamma   90.00
#
_symmetry.space_group_name_H-M   'P 1'
#
loop_
_entity.id
_entity.type
_entity.pdbx_description
1 polymer ?
#
loop_
_entity_poly.entity_id
_entity_poly.type
_entity_poly.pdbx_seq_one_letter_code
_entity_poly.pdbx_strand_id
1 'polypeptide(L)'
;MSQNIPVLPSKLVKALASIPSTASSDYHAAAAVVSESLIGSEVASLEAFMESDRGSSQGFNILYVLLARHRRHLDPSLYRKTFDRFAHRYSDEPMSALLASDLAMLDAAGPDLARAIQHAQTAMDAYPFNSSLVVHHARLLAEFGFSGGEVASEELQSTLERVDRAIESAPDVPRNRAVRAQYAALLGEFDAAQKSIQRAIDLEDSTSQVYPIRVIEYQRIRADIALRKEVAAIRERSDEYAEKWSEEMSDRLNEEGSSIRKEYAAEIGKLRSESLASLGLLAAVIAFIVTTVQISQQFEVEGALRLLAGTAGMVALVFAAFGAAFGVTGPRRLVLPIVLGVVLFVLGWFL
;
A
#
# COMPACT_ATOMS: atom_id res chain seq x y z
N MET A 1 40.47 -17.69 51.96
CA MET A 1 39.18 -18.32 52.37
C MET A 1 38.67 -19.11 51.18
N SER A 2 38.79 -20.45 51.19
CA SER A 2 38.20 -21.29 50.13
C SER A 2 36.70 -21.21 50.25
N GLN A 3 36.06 -20.44 49.35
CA GLN A 3 34.62 -20.50 49.20
C GLN A 3 34.27 -21.92 48.75
N ASN A 4 33.37 -22.57 49.48
CA ASN A 4 32.86 -23.90 49.15
C ASN A 4 32.08 -23.76 47.84
N ILE A 5 32.72 -24.06 46.71
CA ILE A 5 32.04 -24.05 45.40
C ILE A 5 30.97 -25.13 45.48
N PRO A 6 29.67 -24.78 45.33
CA PRO A 6 28.62 -25.78 45.39
C PRO A 6 28.84 -26.84 44.31
N VAL A 7 28.91 -28.10 44.74
CA VAL A 7 29.23 -29.22 43.87
C VAL A 7 27.98 -29.61 43.10
N LEU A 8 28.02 -29.45 41.78
CA LEU A 8 26.95 -29.88 40.90
C LEU A 8 26.82 -31.41 40.89
N PRO A 9 25.59 -31.96 40.79
CA PRO A 9 25.38 -33.40 40.63
C PRO A 9 26.18 -33.96 39.44
N SER A 10 26.81 -35.13 39.61
CA SER A 10 27.70 -35.72 38.59
C SER A 10 27.02 -35.94 37.24
N LYS A 11 25.72 -36.29 37.24
CA LYS A 11 24.89 -36.41 36.04
C LYS A 11 24.77 -35.07 35.30
N LEU A 12 24.54 -33.99 36.03
CA LEU A 12 24.39 -32.64 35.48
C LEU A 12 25.70 -32.10 34.92
N VAL A 13 26.83 -32.36 35.61
CA VAL A 13 28.17 -32.03 35.09
C VAL A 13 28.42 -32.71 33.76
N LYS A 14 28.12 -34.01 33.66
CA LYS A 14 28.26 -34.76 32.39
C LYS A 14 27.35 -34.21 31.30
N ALA A 15 26.11 -33.86 31.62
CA ALA A 15 25.18 -33.27 30.66
C ALA A 15 25.68 -31.91 30.13
N LEU A 16 26.13 -31.02 31.02
CA LEU A 16 26.68 -29.71 30.63
C LEU A 16 27.98 -29.82 29.82
N ALA A 17 28.84 -30.80 30.14
CA ALA A 17 30.07 -31.08 29.41
C ALA A 17 29.82 -31.69 28.02
N SER A 18 28.63 -32.24 27.77
CA SER A 18 28.25 -32.79 26.47
C SER A 18 27.71 -31.75 25.48
N ILE A 19 27.44 -30.53 25.96
CA ILE A 19 27.06 -29.41 25.09
C ILE A 19 28.28 -29.05 24.22
N PRO A 20 28.12 -28.98 22.89
CA PRO A 20 29.24 -28.67 22.00
C PRO A 20 29.70 -27.21 22.18
N SER A 21 30.68 -26.78 21.38
CA SER A 21 31.10 -25.37 21.35
C SER A 21 29.92 -24.45 20.99
N THR A 22 29.90 -23.23 21.53
CA THR A 22 28.94 -22.17 21.19
C THR A 22 28.94 -21.82 19.70
N ALA A 23 30.05 -22.04 18.99
CA ALA A 23 30.11 -21.86 17.54
C ALA A 23 29.33 -22.93 16.75
N SER A 24 29.02 -24.08 17.36
CA SER A 24 28.32 -25.18 16.69
C SER A 24 26.83 -24.90 16.52
N SER A 25 26.29 -25.26 15.35
CA SER A 25 24.85 -25.28 15.07
C SER A 25 24.06 -26.15 16.05
N ASP A 26 24.69 -27.20 16.59
CA ASP A 26 24.05 -28.16 17.51
C ASP A 26 23.97 -27.64 18.96
N TYR A 27 24.64 -26.53 19.27
CA TYR A 27 24.70 -25.97 20.64
C TYR A 27 23.30 -25.75 21.23
N HIS A 28 22.42 -25.13 20.45
CA HIS A 28 21.05 -24.82 20.88
C HIS A 28 20.22 -26.08 21.16
N ALA A 29 20.36 -27.10 20.30
CA ALA A 29 19.64 -28.37 20.45
C ALA A 29 20.16 -29.15 21.66
N ALA A 30 21.47 -29.20 21.87
CA ALA A 30 22.05 -29.85 23.05
C ALA A 30 21.63 -29.13 24.35
N ALA A 31 21.73 -27.80 24.39
CA ALA A 31 21.32 -27.02 25.56
C ALA A 31 19.81 -27.11 25.84
N ALA A 32 18.99 -27.23 24.78
CA ALA A 32 17.56 -27.47 24.88
C ALA A 32 17.25 -28.76 25.65
N VAL A 33 17.87 -29.87 25.25
CA VAL A 33 17.69 -31.18 25.91
C VAL A 33 18.05 -31.11 27.38
N VAL A 34 19.16 -30.45 27.72
CA VAL A 34 19.55 -30.26 29.13
C VAL A 34 18.47 -29.46 29.86
N SER A 35 18.04 -28.32 29.31
CA SER A 35 17.06 -27.41 29.95
C SER A 35 15.71 -28.06 30.24
N GLU A 36 15.26 -28.98 29.38
CA GLU A 36 13.99 -29.70 29.50
C GLU A 36 14.07 -30.81 30.56
N SER A 37 15.26 -31.40 30.75
CA SER A 37 15.47 -32.45 31.74
C SER A 37 15.64 -31.95 33.18
N LEU A 38 15.84 -30.64 33.39
CA LEU A 38 16.12 -30.08 34.71
C LEU A 38 14.93 -30.17 35.67
N ILE A 39 15.20 -30.62 36.89
CA ILE A 39 14.28 -30.55 38.02
C ILE A 39 14.58 -29.35 38.94
N GLY A 40 13.64 -28.95 39.79
CA GLY A 40 13.76 -27.75 40.62
C GLY A 40 15.00 -27.70 41.53
N SER A 41 15.43 -28.84 42.10
CA SER A 41 16.65 -28.91 42.90
C SER A 41 17.93 -28.75 42.07
N GLU A 42 17.93 -29.19 40.82
CA GLU A 42 19.05 -28.99 39.89
C GLU A 42 19.13 -27.52 39.45
N VAL A 43 18.00 -26.87 39.18
CA VAL A 43 17.95 -25.42 38.90
C VAL A 43 18.56 -24.62 40.04
N ALA A 44 18.15 -24.89 41.28
CA ALA A 44 18.72 -24.20 42.46
C ALA A 44 20.24 -24.46 42.61
N SER A 45 20.70 -25.66 42.26
CA SER A 45 22.13 -26.00 42.29
C SER A 45 22.92 -25.24 41.22
N LEU A 46 22.34 -25.07 40.02
CA LEU A 46 22.92 -24.26 38.94
C LEU A 46 23.00 -22.79 39.32
N GLU A 47 21.93 -22.22 39.88
CA GLU A 47 21.92 -20.84 40.37
C GLU A 47 22.96 -20.60 41.46
N ALA A 48 23.10 -21.53 42.41
CA ALA A 48 24.12 -21.46 43.45
C ALA A 48 25.54 -21.51 42.86
N PHE A 49 25.78 -22.36 41.86
CA PHE A 49 27.06 -22.42 41.15
C PHE A 49 27.38 -21.08 40.47
N MET A 50 26.40 -20.47 39.81
CA MET A 50 26.54 -19.17 39.16
C MET A 50 26.92 -18.03 40.12
N GLU A 51 26.62 -18.12 41.41
CA GLU A 51 27.10 -17.13 42.39
C GLU A 51 28.62 -17.13 42.54
N SER A 52 29.22 -18.33 42.45
CA SER A 52 30.65 -18.54 42.64
C SER A 52 31.46 -18.48 41.34
N ASP A 53 30.82 -18.67 40.19
CA ASP A 53 31.50 -18.66 38.89
C ASP A 53 31.98 -17.26 38.48
N ARG A 54 33.19 -17.22 37.91
CA ARG A 54 33.89 -16.00 37.50
C ARG A 54 34.11 -15.92 35.98
N GLY A 55 33.18 -16.46 35.19
CA GLY A 55 33.25 -16.36 33.73
C GLY A 55 33.81 -17.60 33.05
N SER A 56 33.58 -18.80 33.58
CA SER A 56 34.02 -20.03 32.92
C SER A 56 33.11 -20.40 31.74
N SER A 57 33.62 -21.12 30.74
CA SER A 57 32.78 -21.64 29.64
C SER A 57 31.67 -22.57 30.15
N GLN A 58 31.92 -23.31 31.23
CA GLN A 58 30.88 -24.09 31.91
C GLN A 58 29.82 -23.18 32.54
N GLY A 59 30.23 -22.07 33.16
CA GLY A 59 29.33 -21.04 33.67
C GLY A 59 28.45 -20.44 32.58
N PHE A 60 29.00 -20.18 31.39
CA PHE A 60 28.19 -19.72 30.25
C PHE A 60 27.16 -20.76 29.81
N ASN A 61 27.53 -22.04 29.69
CA ASN A 61 26.59 -23.11 29.38
C ASN A 61 25.45 -23.19 30.41
N ILE A 62 25.77 -23.00 31.69
CA ILE A 62 24.77 -22.97 32.78
C ILE A 62 23.83 -21.76 32.61
N LEU A 63 24.38 -20.56 32.42
CA LEU A 63 23.59 -19.36 32.19
C LEU A 63 22.63 -19.54 31.01
N TYR A 64 23.15 -20.05 29.89
CA TYR A 64 22.37 -20.31 28.70
C TYR A 64 21.22 -21.28 28.96
N VAL A 65 21.51 -22.41 29.62
CA VAL A 65 20.51 -23.44 29.93
C VAL A 65 19.43 -22.89 30.87
N LEU A 66 19.80 -22.11 31.89
CA LEU A 66 18.85 -21.46 32.81
C LEU A 66 17.93 -20.49 32.06
N LEU A 67 18.50 -19.61 31.23
CA LEU A 67 17.72 -18.65 30.44
C LEU A 67 16.83 -19.34 29.41
N ALA A 68 17.33 -20.36 28.72
CA ALA A 68 16.55 -21.17 27.79
C ALA A 68 15.35 -21.85 28.48
N ARG A 69 15.53 -22.31 29.73
CA ARG A 69 14.45 -22.84 30.57
C ARG A 69 13.43 -21.77 30.93
N HIS A 70 13.85 -20.60 31.42
CA HIS A 70 12.92 -19.51 31.76
C HIS A 70 12.10 -19.06 30.54
N ARG A 71 12.73 -18.97 29.37
CA ARG A 71 12.04 -18.66 28.11
C ARG A 71 10.99 -19.71 27.75
N ARG A 72 11.30 -21.01 27.90
CA ARG A 72 10.34 -22.11 27.65
C ARG A 72 9.15 -22.10 28.60
N HIS A 73 9.37 -21.73 29.86
CA HIS A 73 8.30 -21.58 30.85
C HIS A 73 7.55 -20.24 30.75
N LEU A 74 7.88 -19.40 29.75
CA LEU A 74 7.29 -18.08 29.56
C LEU A 74 7.39 -17.20 30.82
N ASP A 75 8.54 -17.25 31.50
CA ASP A 75 8.84 -16.42 32.67
C ASP A 75 9.84 -15.31 32.32
N PRO A 76 9.39 -14.19 31.72
CA PRO A 76 10.26 -13.08 31.33
C PRO A 76 10.88 -12.39 32.54
N SER A 77 10.23 -12.45 33.70
CA SER A 77 10.72 -11.84 34.94
C SER A 77 11.95 -12.57 35.44
N LEU A 78 11.90 -13.91 35.51
CA LEU A 78 13.08 -14.71 35.86
C LEU A 78 14.16 -14.64 34.78
N TYR A 79 13.79 -14.66 33.50
CA TYR A 79 14.76 -14.48 32.41
C TYR A 79 15.56 -13.20 32.61
N ARG A 80 14.89 -12.06 32.77
CA ARG A 80 15.52 -10.75 32.96
C ARG A 80 16.37 -10.70 34.22
N LYS A 81 15.83 -11.15 35.36
CA LYS A 81 16.55 -11.17 36.63
C LYS A 81 17.85 -11.98 36.55
N THR A 82 17.79 -13.16 35.93
CA THR A 82 18.96 -14.04 35.76
C THR A 82 19.96 -13.43 34.77
N PHE A 83 19.48 -12.84 33.67
CA PHE A 83 20.32 -12.17 32.67
C PHE A 83 21.07 -10.99 33.28
N ASP A 84 20.37 -10.02 33.89
CA ASP A 84 20.96 -8.81 34.46
C ASP A 84 22.01 -9.14 35.53
N ARG A 85 21.76 -10.21 36.29
CA ARG A 85 22.64 -10.65 37.38
C ARG A 85 23.94 -11.29 36.90
N PHE A 86 23.92 -12.06 35.80
CA PHE A 86 25.04 -12.94 35.43
C PHE A 86 25.63 -12.66 34.05
N ALA A 87 24.87 -12.12 33.09
CA ALA A 87 25.30 -12.00 31.69
C ALA A 87 26.53 -11.11 31.49
N HIS A 88 26.72 -10.07 32.31
CA HIS A 88 27.87 -9.16 32.22
C HIS A 88 29.23 -9.88 32.37
N ARG A 89 29.26 -11.03 33.07
CA ARG A 89 30.47 -11.86 33.27
C ARG A 89 30.91 -12.61 32.00
N TYR A 90 30.04 -12.68 31.00
CA TYR A 90 30.25 -13.38 29.74
C TYR A 90 30.07 -12.41 28.56
N SER A 91 30.42 -11.14 28.77
CA SER A 91 30.35 -10.12 27.71
C SER A 91 31.28 -10.42 26.54
N ASP A 92 32.38 -11.14 26.80
CA ASP A 92 33.32 -11.58 25.77
C ASP A 92 32.83 -12.82 24.97
N GLU A 93 31.79 -13.53 25.45
CA GLU A 93 31.22 -14.67 24.73
C GLU A 93 30.23 -14.18 23.66
N PRO A 94 30.48 -14.36 22.36
CA PRO A 94 29.61 -13.81 21.31
C PRO A 94 28.17 -14.33 21.36
N MET A 95 27.98 -15.55 21.88
CA MET A 95 26.67 -16.14 22.10
C MET A 95 25.85 -15.40 23.19
N SER A 96 26.48 -14.57 24.01
CA SER A 96 25.79 -13.66 24.94
C SER A 96 24.91 -12.64 24.20
N ALA A 97 25.30 -12.23 22.99
CA ALA A 97 24.48 -11.34 22.17
C ALA A 97 23.14 -12.00 21.78
N LEU A 98 23.09 -13.32 21.56
CA LEU A 98 21.81 -14.01 21.37
C LEU A 98 20.90 -13.90 22.60
N LEU A 99 21.46 -14.02 23.80
CA LEU A 99 20.69 -13.89 25.04
C LEU A 99 20.15 -12.45 25.21
N ALA A 100 20.94 -11.44 24.81
CA ALA A 100 20.47 -10.05 24.76
C ALA A 100 19.35 -9.85 23.71
N SER A 101 19.45 -10.54 22.57
CA SER A 101 18.40 -10.57 21.53
C SER A 101 17.09 -11.15 22.07
N ASP A 102 17.16 -12.29 22.77
CA ASP A 102 16.02 -12.89 23.45
C ASP A 102 15.43 -11.96 24.53
N LEU A 103 16.28 -11.26 25.31
CA LEU A 103 15.82 -10.30 26.31
C LEU A 103 15.03 -9.14 25.68
N ALA A 104 15.50 -8.60 24.55
CA ALA A 104 14.82 -7.54 23.81
C ALA A 104 13.44 -7.98 23.29
N MET A 105 13.25 -9.27 23.00
CA MET A 105 11.95 -9.85 22.64
C MET A 105 10.99 -9.99 23.83
N LEU A 106 11.51 -9.98 25.05
CA LEU A 106 10.76 -10.18 26.30
C LEU A 106 10.52 -8.85 27.05
N ASP A 107 10.55 -7.71 26.35
CA ASP A 107 10.33 -6.43 27.00
C ASP A 107 8.87 -6.23 27.43
N ALA A 108 8.69 -5.60 28.61
CA ALA A 108 7.37 -5.39 29.20
C ALA A 108 6.50 -4.41 28.39
N ALA A 109 7.13 -3.50 27.64
CA ALA A 109 6.44 -2.61 26.71
C ALA A 109 6.10 -3.27 25.36
N GLY A 110 6.55 -4.51 25.15
CA GLY A 110 6.46 -5.24 23.88
C GLY A 110 7.83 -5.43 23.22
N PRO A 111 7.97 -6.34 22.24
CA PRO A 111 9.27 -6.69 21.65
C PRO A 111 9.99 -5.50 21.00
N ASP A 112 11.24 -5.25 21.40
CA ASP A 112 12.13 -4.31 20.71
C ASP A 112 12.85 -5.04 19.56
N LEU A 113 12.15 -5.17 18.43
CA LEU A 113 12.62 -5.93 17.26
C LEU A 113 13.92 -5.35 16.68
N ALA A 114 14.07 -4.03 16.65
CA ALA A 114 15.28 -3.39 16.12
C ALA A 114 16.52 -3.76 16.94
N ARG A 115 16.42 -3.67 18.28
CA ARG A 115 17.51 -4.08 19.17
C ARG A 115 17.73 -5.59 19.13
N ALA A 116 16.66 -6.39 19.07
CA ALA A 116 16.76 -7.83 18.97
C ALA A 116 17.51 -8.27 17.70
N ILE A 117 17.22 -7.64 16.55
CA ILE A 117 17.90 -7.89 15.27
C ILE A 117 19.37 -7.52 15.37
N GLN A 118 19.71 -6.34 15.92
CA GLN A 118 21.10 -5.90 16.09
C GLN A 118 21.92 -6.90 16.93
N HIS A 119 21.35 -7.38 18.03
CA HIS A 119 21.99 -8.38 18.87
C HIS A 119 22.12 -9.75 18.18
N ALA A 120 21.10 -10.17 17.44
CA ALA A 120 21.17 -11.41 16.65
C ALA A 120 22.23 -11.33 15.53
N GLN A 121 22.33 -10.19 14.86
CA GLN A 121 23.36 -9.91 13.86
C GLN A 121 24.76 -10.01 14.47
N THR A 122 24.97 -9.41 15.66
CA THR A 122 26.25 -9.49 16.39
C THR A 122 26.67 -10.94 16.65
N ALA A 123 25.73 -11.79 17.08
CA ALA A 123 26.01 -13.22 17.30
C ALA A 123 26.29 -13.96 15.97
N MET A 124 25.54 -13.64 14.91
CA MET A 124 25.71 -14.24 13.58
C MET A 124 27.03 -13.83 12.93
N ASP A 125 27.49 -12.58 13.09
CA ASP A 125 28.77 -12.12 12.54
C ASP A 125 29.96 -12.84 13.18
N ALA A 126 29.85 -13.16 14.48
CA ALA A 126 30.86 -13.96 15.17
C ALA A 126 30.81 -15.44 14.75
N TYR A 127 29.64 -15.97 14.42
CA TYR A 127 29.42 -17.38 14.07
C TYR A 127 28.59 -17.53 12.78
N PRO A 128 29.14 -17.15 11.61
CA PRO A 128 28.37 -17.02 10.36
C PRO A 128 27.84 -18.33 9.80
N PHE A 129 28.42 -19.47 10.21
CA PHE A 129 28.01 -20.81 9.79
C PHE A 129 27.11 -21.52 10.79
N ASN A 130 26.76 -20.87 11.91
CA ASN A 130 25.84 -21.44 12.89
C ASN A 130 24.39 -21.29 12.39
N SER A 131 23.80 -22.38 11.91
CA SER A 131 22.46 -22.36 11.31
C SER A 131 21.36 -21.96 12.30
N SER A 132 21.53 -22.27 13.59
CA SER A 132 20.59 -21.87 14.64
C SER A 132 20.54 -20.34 14.79
N LEU A 133 21.69 -19.66 14.68
CA LEU A 133 21.76 -18.20 14.73
C LEU A 133 21.22 -17.55 13.46
N VAL A 134 21.50 -18.14 12.30
CA VAL A 134 20.91 -17.71 11.01
C VAL A 134 19.38 -17.75 11.09
N VAL A 135 18.80 -18.86 11.55
CA VAL A 135 17.34 -19.00 11.67
C VAL A 135 16.77 -18.07 12.73
N HIS A 136 17.47 -17.85 13.85
CA HIS A 136 17.04 -16.88 14.86
C HIS A 136 17.00 -15.46 14.32
N HIS A 137 18.07 -15.01 13.66
CA HIS A 137 18.12 -13.71 12.99
C HIS A 137 17.01 -13.60 11.94
N ALA A 138 16.88 -14.62 11.09
CA ALA A 138 15.87 -14.66 10.04
C ALA A 138 14.45 -14.52 10.61
N ARG A 139 14.13 -15.23 11.70
CA ARG A 139 12.84 -15.09 12.39
C ARG A 139 12.59 -13.66 12.85
N LEU A 140 13.57 -13.00 13.48
CA LEU A 140 13.39 -11.64 13.97
C LEU A 140 13.15 -10.63 12.85
N LEU A 141 13.89 -10.76 11.75
CA LEU A 141 13.71 -9.93 10.57
C LEU A 141 12.34 -10.19 9.91
N ALA A 142 11.87 -11.44 9.90
CA ALA A 142 10.51 -11.76 9.47
C ALA A 142 9.45 -11.13 10.38
N GLU A 143 9.56 -11.23 11.70
CA GLU A 143 8.64 -10.58 12.64
C GLU A 143 8.62 -9.06 12.47
N PHE A 144 9.78 -8.44 12.19
CA PHE A 144 9.89 -7.02 11.85
C PHE A 144 9.12 -6.67 10.57
N GLY A 145 9.32 -7.42 9.49
CA GLY A 145 8.54 -7.26 8.26
C GLY A 145 7.03 -7.51 8.45
N PHE A 146 6.67 -8.44 9.33
CA PHE A 146 5.27 -8.72 9.67
C PHE A 146 4.63 -7.56 10.44
N SER A 147 5.42 -6.89 11.28
CA SER A 147 5.01 -5.72 12.08
C SER A 147 4.96 -4.40 11.27
N GLY A 148 5.20 -4.45 9.96
CA GLY A 148 5.17 -3.28 9.07
C GLY A 148 6.51 -2.58 8.90
N GLY A 149 7.59 -3.15 9.43
CA GLY A 149 8.95 -2.72 9.12
C GLY A 149 9.28 -2.96 7.65
N GLU A 150 9.99 -2.01 7.03
CA GLU A 150 10.46 -2.17 5.66
C GLU A 150 11.75 -3.00 5.65
N VAL A 151 11.74 -4.10 4.91
CA VAL A 151 12.90 -4.95 4.65
C VAL A 151 13.07 -5.04 3.15
N ALA A 152 14.28 -4.78 2.66
CA ALA A 152 14.56 -4.81 1.23
C ALA A 152 14.33 -6.22 0.66
N SER A 153 13.73 -6.31 -0.54
CA SER A 153 13.47 -7.60 -1.19
C SER A 153 14.74 -8.43 -1.38
N GLU A 154 15.88 -7.79 -1.66
CA GLU A 154 17.19 -8.44 -1.78
C GLU A 154 17.65 -9.06 -0.44
N GLU A 155 17.40 -8.39 0.68
CA GLU A 155 17.71 -8.90 2.02
C GLU A 155 16.79 -10.07 2.38
N LEU A 156 15.50 -9.99 2.03
CA LEU A 156 14.56 -11.09 2.19
C LEU A 156 14.99 -12.32 1.40
N GLN A 157 15.38 -12.15 0.14
CA GLN A 157 15.77 -13.25 -0.73
C GLN A 157 17.09 -13.89 -0.28
N SER A 158 18.11 -13.09 0.01
CA SER A 158 19.40 -13.60 0.50
C SER A 158 19.29 -14.30 1.87
N THR A 159 18.39 -13.84 2.73
CA THR A 159 18.11 -14.51 4.01
C THR A 159 17.32 -15.80 3.83
N LEU A 160 16.35 -15.82 2.92
CA LEU A 160 15.60 -17.03 2.57
C LEU A 160 16.53 -18.15 2.07
N GLU A 161 17.51 -17.84 1.22
CA GLU A 161 18.52 -18.82 0.78
C GLU A 161 19.32 -19.42 1.93
N ARG A 162 19.65 -18.61 2.94
CA ARG A 162 20.35 -19.09 4.15
C ARG A 162 19.44 -20.00 4.99
N VAL A 163 18.16 -19.67 5.09
CA VAL A 163 17.15 -20.50 5.77
C VAL A 163 16.95 -21.82 5.03
N ASP A 164 16.89 -21.82 3.70
CA ASP A 164 16.77 -23.03 2.89
C ASP A 164 17.97 -23.97 3.12
N ARG A 165 19.21 -23.44 3.16
CA ARG A 165 20.39 -24.24 3.56
C ARG A 165 20.28 -24.82 4.99
N ALA A 166 19.70 -24.07 5.93
CA ALA A 166 19.45 -24.57 7.28
C ALA A 166 18.39 -25.70 7.30
N ILE A 167 17.39 -25.65 6.40
CA ILE A 167 16.40 -26.72 6.22
C ILE A 167 17.03 -27.95 5.57
N GLU A 168 17.89 -27.78 4.57
CA GLU A 168 18.62 -28.90 3.95
C GLU A 168 19.49 -29.64 4.98
N SER A 169 20.13 -28.89 5.87
CA SER A 169 20.97 -29.47 6.93
C SER A 169 20.16 -30.14 8.05
N ALA A 170 18.95 -29.65 8.31
CA ALA A 170 18.09 -30.13 9.39
C ALA A 170 16.60 -30.16 8.96
N PRO A 171 16.21 -31.13 8.11
CA PRO A 171 14.91 -31.13 7.41
C PRO A 171 13.71 -31.37 8.33
N ASP A 172 13.96 -31.95 9.50
CA ASP A 172 12.98 -32.33 10.50
C ASP A 172 12.76 -31.25 11.56
N VAL A 173 13.47 -30.11 11.49
CA VAL A 173 13.27 -28.98 12.42
C VAL A 173 12.07 -28.15 11.95
N PRO A 174 10.91 -28.20 12.63
CA PRO A 174 9.69 -27.59 12.10
C PRO A 174 9.78 -26.07 12.02
N ARG A 175 10.46 -25.46 13.01
CA ARG A 175 10.65 -24.00 13.11
C ARG A 175 11.35 -23.40 11.90
N ASN A 176 12.29 -24.12 11.28
CA ASN A 176 12.98 -23.61 10.08
C ASN A 176 11.99 -23.41 8.93
N ARG A 177 11.00 -24.32 8.79
CA ARG A 177 9.95 -24.23 7.77
C ARG A 177 8.92 -23.14 8.07
N ALA A 178 8.65 -22.87 9.35
CA ALA A 178 7.81 -21.75 9.77
C ALA A 178 8.45 -20.41 9.40
N VAL A 179 9.76 -20.24 9.65
CA VAL A 179 10.50 -19.03 9.22
C VAL A 179 10.49 -18.91 7.69
N ARG A 180 10.78 -19.99 6.95
CA ARG A 180 10.68 -20.01 5.49
C ARG A 180 9.30 -19.56 4.98
N ALA A 181 8.22 -19.97 5.66
CA ALA A 181 6.86 -19.56 5.31
C ALA A 181 6.66 -18.04 5.43
N GLN A 182 7.20 -17.43 6.49
CA GLN A 182 7.12 -15.98 6.68
C GLN A 182 7.83 -15.23 5.55
N TYR A 183 9.04 -15.66 5.16
CA TYR A 183 9.78 -15.03 4.05
C TYR A 183 9.06 -15.18 2.71
N ALA A 184 8.58 -16.38 2.38
CA ALA A 184 7.79 -16.59 1.17
C ALA A 184 6.57 -15.64 1.12
N ALA A 185 5.89 -15.43 2.25
CA ALA A 185 4.77 -14.49 2.30
C ALA A 185 5.19 -13.02 2.20
N LEU A 186 6.34 -12.62 2.74
CA LEU A 186 6.89 -11.26 2.56
C LEU A 186 7.28 -10.99 1.11
N LEU A 187 7.69 -12.02 0.37
CA LEU A 187 8.00 -11.96 -1.06
C LEU A 187 6.77 -12.10 -1.96
N GLY A 188 5.57 -12.26 -1.41
CA GLY A 188 4.32 -12.44 -2.17
C GLY A 188 4.09 -13.86 -2.68
N GLU A 189 4.95 -14.82 -2.35
CA GLU A 189 4.85 -16.24 -2.72
C GLU A 189 3.89 -17.01 -1.78
N PHE A 190 2.63 -16.60 -1.72
CA PHE A 190 1.69 -17.08 -0.71
C PHE A 190 1.43 -18.59 -0.75
N ASP A 191 1.46 -19.23 -1.91
CA ASP A 191 1.24 -20.68 -2.01
C ASP A 191 2.44 -21.48 -1.48
N ALA A 192 3.67 -20.97 -1.69
CA ALA A 192 4.87 -21.54 -1.11
C ALA A 192 4.88 -21.35 0.42
N ALA A 193 4.44 -20.19 0.89
CA ALA A 193 4.27 -19.90 2.30
C ALA A 193 3.31 -20.87 2.99
N GLN A 194 2.11 -21.08 2.41
CA GLN A 194 1.10 -22.00 2.92
C GLN A 194 1.60 -23.45 3.01
N LYS A 195 2.29 -23.94 1.97
CA LYS A 195 2.89 -25.29 1.99
C LYS A 195 3.95 -25.42 3.10
N SER A 196 4.78 -24.39 3.26
CA SER A 196 5.88 -24.41 4.23
C SER A 196 5.37 -24.38 5.67
N ILE A 197 4.37 -23.55 5.99
CA ILE A 197 3.79 -23.51 7.34
C ILE A 197 2.99 -24.78 7.66
N GLN A 198 2.29 -25.36 6.68
CA GLN A 198 1.61 -26.64 6.86
C GLN A 198 2.62 -27.74 7.20
N ARG A 199 3.76 -27.79 6.49
CA ARG A 199 4.81 -28.77 6.79
C ARG A 199 5.44 -28.57 8.17
N ALA A 200 5.54 -27.33 8.65
CA ALA A 200 5.98 -27.05 10.02
C ALA A 200 4.99 -27.63 11.05
N ILE A 201 3.69 -27.48 10.83
CA ILE A 201 2.66 -28.06 11.71
C ILE A 201 2.74 -29.59 11.70
N ASP A 202 2.89 -30.20 10.52
CA ASP A 202 2.92 -31.66 10.39
C ASP A 202 4.15 -32.32 11.03
N LEU A 203 5.26 -31.59 11.13
CA LEU A 203 6.51 -32.08 11.71
C LEU A 203 6.59 -31.86 13.24
N GLU A 204 5.68 -31.10 13.83
CA GLU A 204 5.78 -30.75 15.25
C GLU A 204 5.45 -31.94 16.15
N ASP A 205 6.30 -32.19 17.14
CA ASP A 205 6.14 -33.30 18.06
C ASP A 205 5.02 -33.02 19.09
N SER A 206 3.90 -33.72 18.93
CA SER A 206 2.74 -33.61 19.82
C SER A 206 3.00 -34.09 21.26
N THR A 207 4.09 -34.82 21.51
CA THR A 207 4.44 -35.31 22.85
C THR A 207 5.25 -34.30 23.66
N SER A 208 5.79 -33.26 23.00
CA SER A 208 6.57 -32.21 23.66
C SER A 208 5.70 -31.35 24.58
N GLN A 209 6.21 -31.00 25.76
CA GLN A 209 5.52 -30.07 26.67
C GLN A 209 5.33 -28.67 26.08
N VAL A 210 6.16 -28.29 25.10
CA VAL A 210 6.11 -26.98 24.43
C VAL A 210 5.20 -27.01 23.19
N TYR A 211 4.66 -28.18 22.83
CA TYR A 211 3.81 -28.37 21.65
C TYR A 211 2.65 -27.35 21.55
N PRO A 212 1.83 -27.11 22.60
CA PRO A 212 0.71 -26.19 22.48
C PRO A 212 1.14 -24.78 22.11
N ILE A 213 2.26 -24.31 22.67
CA ILE A 213 2.81 -22.98 22.40
C ILE A 213 3.24 -22.87 20.94
N ARG A 214 3.95 -23.88 20.42
CA ARG A 214 4.44 -23.90 19.04
C ARG A 214 3.32 -23.98 18.02
N VAL A 215 2.31 -24.81 18.26
CA VAL A 215 1.14 -24.89 17.36
C VAL A 215 0.40 -23.56 17.32
N ILE A 216 0.22 -22.88 18.47
CA ILE A 216 -0.38 -21.53 18.49
C ILE A 216 0.46 -20.54 17.66
N GLU A 217 1.80 -20.56 17.79
CA GLU A 217 2.70 -19.73 16.98
C GLU A 217 2.54 -20.02 15.47
N TYR A 218 2.46 -21.29 15.07
CA TYR A 218 2.28 -21.66 13.67
C TYR A 218 0.90 -21.27 13.13
N GLN A 219 -0.15 -21.41 13.93
CA GLN A 219 -1.50 -20.97 13.54
C GLN A 219 -1.56 -19.45 13.38
N ARG A 220 -0.88 -18.68 14.25
CA ARG A 220 -0.72 -17.23 14.09
C ARG A 220 -0.05 -16.91 12.76
N ILE A 221 1.10 -17.52 12.47
CA ILE A 221 1.82 -17.33 11.20
C ILE A 221 0.91 -17.67 10.01
N ARG A 222 0.17 -18.78 10.06
CA ARG A 222 -0.76 -19.18 8.99
C ARG A 222 -1.87 -18.15 8.78
N ALA A 223 -2.42 -17.59 9.85
CA ALA A 223 -3.43 -16.55 9.78
C ALA A 223 -2.87 -15.25 9.16
N ASP A 224 -1.66 -14.84 9.56
CA ASP A 224 -1.02 -13.64 9.00
C ASP A 224 -0.69 -13.79 7.51
N ILE A 225 -0.25 -14.99 7.08
CA ILE A 225 -0.04 -15.30 5.66
C ILE A 225 -1.36 -15.17 4.89
N ALA A 226 -2.46 -15.73 5.41
CA ALA A 226 -3.77 -15.66 4.77
C ALA A 226 -4.26 -14.20 4.66
N LEU A 227 -4.11 -13.41 5.73
CA LEU A 227 -4.48 -11.99 5.72
C LEU A 227 -3.69 -11.21 4.66
N ARG A 228 -2.38 -11.43 4.55
CA ARG A 228 -1.55 -10.77 3.54
C ARG A 228 -1.93 -11.16 2.10
N LYS A 229 -2.27 -12.43 1.87
CA LYS A 229 -2.79 -12.91 0.57
C LYS A 229 -4.07 -12.17 0.19
N GLU A 230 -5.01 -12.03 1.12
CA GLU A 230 -6.26 -11.30 0.89
C GLU A 230 -6.01 -9.81 0.64
N VAL A 231 -5.14 -9.17 1.41
CA VAL A 231 -4.78 -7.75 1.20
C VAL A 231 -4.14 -7.55 -0.18
N ALA A 232 -3.24 -8.44 -0.60
CA ALA A 232 -2.64 -8.38 -1.93
C ALA A 232 -3.70 -8.54 -3.04
N ALA A 233 -4.62 -9.50 -2.91
CA ALA A 233 -5.70 -9.72 -3.86
C ALA A 233 -6.74 -8.57 -3.89
N ILE A 234 -6.94 -7.86 -2.78
CA ILE A 234 -7.76 -6.64 -2.74
C ILE A 234 -7.06 -5.51 -3.50
N ARG A 235 -5.76 -5.32 -3.29
CA ARG A 235 -4.98 -4.30 -4.01
C ARG A 235 -5.01 -4.52 -5.51
N GLU A 236 -4.73 -5.75 -5.95
CA GLU A 236 -4.77 -6.12 -7.38
C GLU A 236 -6.13 -5.81 -8.02
N ARG A 237 -7.23 -6.22 -7.38
CA ARG A 237 -8.59 -5.89 -7.86
C ARG A 237 -8.87 -4.39 -7.85
N SER A 238 -8.37 -3.67 -6.85
CA SER A 238 -8.54 -2.21 -6.78
C SER A 238 -7.81 -1.51 -7.92
N ASP A 239 -6.62 -1.97 -8.27
CA ASP A 239 -5.83 -1.42 -9.39
C ASP A 239 -6.53 -1.71 -10.73
N GLU A 240 -7.06 -2.92 -10.91
CA GLU A 240 -7.87 -3.29 -12.09
C GLU A 240 -9.13 -2.41 -12.23
N TYR A 241 -9.83 -2.16 -11.11
CA TYR A 241 -11.00 -1.27 -11.13
C TYR A 241 -10.62 0.18 -11.43
N ALA A 242 -9.48 0.66 -10.91
CA ALA A 242 -9.00 2.01 -11.18
C ALA A 242 -8.65 2.21 -12.66
N GLU A 243 -8.01 1.20 -13.28
CA GLU A 243 -7.70 1.20 -14.71
C GLU A 243 -8.97 1.21 -15.56
N LYS A 244 -9.89 0.28 -15.32
CA LYS A 244 -11.19 0.21 -16.03
C LYS A 244 -12.00 1.50 -15.90
N TRP A 245 -12.04 2.07 -14.69
CA TRP A 245 -12.73 3.34 -14.46
C TRP A 245 -12.10 4.49 -15.23
N SER A 246 -10.76 4.52 -15.30
CA SER A 246 -10.02 5.54 -16.07
C SER A 246 -10.32 5.44 -17.57
N GLU A 247 -10.36 4.22 -18.12
CA GLU A 247 -10.72 3.99 -19.52
C GLU A 247 -12.16 4.42 -19.81
N GLU A 248 -13.13 3.97 -19.00
CA GLU A 248 -14.55 4.31 -19.20
C GLU A 248 -14.79 5.82 -19.08
N MET A 249 -14.11 6.49 -18.14
CA MET A 249 -14.21 7.94 -17.99
C MET A 249 -13.63 8.68 -19.20
N SER A 250 -12.50 8.23 -19.74
CA SER A 250 -11.90 8.80 -20.94
C SER A 250 -12.83 8.67 -22.16
N ASP A 251 -13.46 7.51 -22.32
CA ASP A 251 -14.42 7.29 -23.41
C ASP A 251 -15.64 8.19 -23.30
N ARG A 252 -16.23 8.30 -22.11
CA ARG A 252 -17.36 9.22 -21.85
C ARG A 252 -16.98 10.68 -22.12
N LEU A 253 -15.81 11.12 -21.66
CA LEU A 253 -15.32 12.48 -21.90
C LEU A 253 -15.10 12.75 -23.40
N ASN A 254 -14.63 11.77 -24.16
CA ASN A 254 -14.46 11.90 -25.61
C ASN A 254 -15.82 11.96 -26.33
N GLU A 255 -16.78 11.13 -25.91
CA GLU A 255 -18.13 11.12 -26.47
C GLU A 255 -18.85 12.44 -26.21
N GLU A 256 -18.89 12.90 -24.95
CA GLU A 256 -19.46 14.20 -24.55
C GLU A 256 -18.73 15.36 -25.22
N GLY A 257 -17.39 15.33 -25.29
CA GLY A 257 -16.62 16.35 -26.00
C GLY A 257 -16.94 16.39 -27.50
N SER A 258 -17.27 15.24 -28.11
CA SER A 258 -17.69 15.18 -29.51
C SER A 258 -19.11 15.71 -29.73
N SER A 259 -20.04 15.43 -28.81
CA SER A 259 -21.42 15.92 -28.90
C SER A 259 -21.49 17.43 -28.70
N ILE A 260 -20.78 17.95 -27.69
CA ILE A 260 -20.64 19.39 -27.43
C ILE A 260 -20.06 20.11 -28.66
N ARG A 261 -18.99 19.58 -29.27
CA ARG A 261 -18.41 20.16 -30.49
C ARG A 261 -19.39 20.19 -31.66
N LYS A 262 -20.19 19.13 -31.84
CA LYS A 262 -21.22 19.07 -32.90
C LYS A 262 -22.32 20.09 -32.65
N GLU A 263 -22.78 20.23 -31.41
CA GLU A 263 -23.81 21.20 -31.03
C GLU A 263 -23.33 22.64 -31.26
N TYR A 264 -22.14 22.98 -30.76
CA TYR A 264 -21.53 24.30 -31.02
C TYR A 264 -21.34 24.59 -32.51
N ALA A 265 -20.91 23.62 -33.30
CA ALA A 265 -20.75 23.80 -34.75
C ALA A 265 -22.08 24.06 -35.45
N ALA A 266 -23.15 23.36 -35.05
CA ALA A 266 -24.50 23.57 -35.58
C ALA A 266 -25.05 24.95 -35.20
N GLU A 267 -24.86 25.37 -33.95
CA GLU A 267 -25.30 26.68 -33.47
C GLU A 267 -24.54 27.83 -34.15
N ILE A 268 -23.21 27.71 -34.31
CA ILE A 268 -22.41 28.68 -35.08
C ILE A 268 -22.86 28.71 -36.55
N GLY A 269 -23.17 27.55 -37.15
CA GLY A 269 -23.71 27.46 -38.50
C GLY A 269 -25.03 28.22 -38.65
N LYS A 270 -25.94 28.07 -37.68
CA LYS A 270 -27.22 28.78 -37.63
C LYS A 270 -27.02 30.30 -37.52
N LEU A 271 -26.18 30.75 -36.58
CA LEU A 271 -25.87 32.18 -36.40
C LEU A 271 -25.25 32.81 -37.65
N ARG A 272 -24.35 32.09 -38.33
CA ARG A 272 -23.77 32.55 -39.62
C ARG A 272 -24.84 32.66 -40.70
N SER A 273 -25.74 31.69 -40.81
CA SER A 273 -26.83 31.73 -41.79
C SER A 273 -27.78 32.90 -41.52
N GLU A 274 -28.17 33.14 -40.26
CA GLU A 274 -29.00 34.28 -39.87
C GLU A 274 -28.30 35.62 -40.15
N SER A 275 -27.00 35.71 -39.87
CA SER A 275 -26.19 36.90 -40.15
C SER A 275 -26.06 37.16 -41.66
N LEU A 276 -25.84 36.11 -42.47
CA LEU A 276 -25.78 36.23 -43.93
C LEU A 276 -27.14 36.61 -44.53
N ALA A 277 -28.24 36.06 -44.01
CA ALA A 277 -29.58 36.40 -44.44
C ALA A 277 -29.92 37.87 -44.17
N SER A 278 -29.57 38.39 -42.98
CA SER A 278 -29.77 39.81 -42.64
C SER A 278 -28.93 40.75 -43.50
N LEU A 279 -27.66 40.39 -43.77
CA LEU A 279 -26.79 41.13 -44.69
C LEU A 279 -27.34 41.15 -46.12
N GLY A 280 -27.78 39.99 -46.64
CA GLY A 280 -28.35 39.88 -48.00
C GLY A 280 -29.62 40.70 -48.16
N LEU A 281 -30.49 40.70 -47.15
CA LEU A 281 -31.69 41.54 -47.16
C LEU A 281 -31.34 43.03 -47.15
N LEU A 282 -30.43 43.48 -46.27
CA LEU A 282 -30.00 44.87 -46.22
C LEU A 282 -29.43 45.33 -47.57
N ALA A 283 -28.60 44.49 -48.20
CA ALA A 283 -28.08 44.77 -49.53
C ALA A 283 -29.19 44.90 -50.59
N ALA A 284 -30.19 44.02 -50.57
CA ALA A 284 -31.34 44.11 -51.47
C ALA A 284 -32.17 45.38 -51.25
N VAL A 285 -32.40 45.77 -49.99
CA VAL A 285 -33.12 47.01 -49.64
C VAL A 285 -32.34 48.24 -50.11
N ILE A 286 -31.03 48.28 -49.89
CA ILE A 286 -30.17 49.38 -50.38
C ILE A 286 -30.21 49.45 -51.91
N ALA A 287 -30.06 48.32 -52.61
CA ALA A 287 -30.12 48.28 -54.07
C ALA A 287 -31.49 48.78 -54.60
N PHE A 288 -32.58 48.40 -53.94
CA PHE A 288 -33.93 48.87 -54.27
C PHE A 288 -34.07 50.39 -54.09
N ILE A 289 -33.60 50.94 -52.97
CA ILE A 289 -33.61 52.38 -52.70
C ILE A 289 -32.79 53.14 -53.76
N VAL A 290 -31.56 52.70 -54.03
CA VAL A 290 -30.67 53.35 -55.01
C VAL A 290 -31.27 53.33 -56.40
N THR A 291 -31.79 52.18 -56.85
CA THR A 291 -32.43 52.03 -58.16
C THR A 291 -33.63 52.95 -58.30
N THR A 292 -34.45 53.03 -57.26
CA THR A 292 -35.61 53.93 -57.23
C THR A 292 -35.19 55.39 -57.33
N VAL A 293 -34.18 55.81 -56.56
CA VAL A 293 -33.67 57.19 -56.60
C VAL A 293 -33.15 57.52 -58.00
N GLN A 294 -32.40 56.62 -58.63
CA GLN A 294 -31.90 56.80 -60.01
C GLN A 294 -33.04 56.94 -61.03
N ILE A 295 -34.06 56.07 -60.94
CA ILE A 295 -35.24 56.12 -61.81
C ILE A 295 -35.99 57.45 -61.60
N SER A 296 -36.14 57.90 -60.35
CA SER A 296 -36.87 59.14 -60.03
C SER A 296 -36.27 60.40 -60.67
N GLN A 297 -34.95 60.41 -60.91
CA GLN A 297 -34.26 61.54 -61.55
C GLN A 297 -34.68 61.75 -63.02
N GLN A 298 -35.33 60.76 -63.64
CA GLN A 298 -35.78 60.83 -65.03
C GLN A 298 -37.23 61.29 -65.18
N PHE A 299 -37.96 61.48 -64.06
CA PHE A 299 -39.36 61.93 -64.07
C PHE A 299 -39.48 63.42 -63.73
N GLU A 300 -40.58 64.04 -64.14
CA GLU A 300 -40.98 65.34 -63.64
C GLU A 300 -41.23 65.31 -62.12
N VAL A 301 -41.15 66.47 -61.45
CA VAL A 301 -41.16 66.60 -59.98
C VAL A 301 -42.32 65.83 -59.34
N GLU A 302 -43.52 65.88 -59.96
CA GLU A 302 -44.71 65.19 -59.45
C GLU A 302 -44.58 63.66 -59.56
N GLY A 303 -44.09 63.15 -60.70
CA GLY A 303 -43.84 61.72 -60.90
C GLY A 303 -42.72 61.18 -60.00
N ALA A 304 -41.68 61.97 -59.76
CA ALA A 304 -40.59 61.62 -58.84
C ALA A 304 -41.07 61.51 -57.40
N LEU A 305 -41.93 62.44 -56.94
CA LEU A 305 -42.53 62.42 -55.60
C LEU A 305 -43.41 61.19 -55.38
N ARG A 306 -44.25 60.82 -56.36
CA ARG A 306 -45.09 59.61 -56.33
C ARG A 306 -44.24 58.34 -56.16
N LEU A 307 -43.19 58.21 -56.96
CA LEU A 307 -42.26 57.07 -56.92
C LEU A 307 -41.52 56.99 -55.57
N LEU A 308 -40.99 58.12 -55.08
CA LEU A 308 -40.27 58.17 -53.81
C LEU A 308 -41.19 57.91 -52.60
N ALA A 309 -42.43 58.42 -52.62
CA ALA A 309 -43.40 58.15 -51.56
C ALA A 309 -43.83 56.67 -51.54
N GLY A 310 -44.12 56.09 -52.71
CA GLY A 310 -44.47 54.68 -52.84
C GLY A 310 -43.36 53.75 -52.36
N THR A 311 -42.12 54.05 -52.71
CA THR A 311 -40.96 53.27 -52.27
C THR A 311 -40.60 53.46 -50.81
N ALA A 312 -40.73 54.66 -50.25
CA ALA A 312 -40.63 54.87 -48.80
C ALA A 312 -41.66 54.04 -48.03
N GLY A 313 -42.90 53.98 -48.53
CA GLY A 313 -43.95 53.11 -47.99
C GLY A 313 -43.60 51.62 -48.07
N MET A 314 -43.10 51.17 -49.22
CA MET A 314 -42.69 49.77 -49.43
C MET A 314 -41.50 49.37 -48.56
N VAL A 315 -40.49 50.24 -48.41
CA VAL A 315 -39.35 50.03 -47.52
C VAL A 315 -39.80 49.94 -46.06
N ALA A 316 -40.71 50.82 -45.62
CA ALA A 316 -41.28 50.77 -44.27
C ALA A 316 -42.02 49.43 -44.02
N LEU A 317 -42.77 48.93 -45.00
CA LEU A 317 -43.43 47.63 -44.92
C LEU A 317 -42.44 46.47 -44.86
N VAL A 318 -41.37 46.49 -45.66
CA VAL A 318 -40.32 45.46 -45.62
C VAL A 318 -39.62 45.43 -44.26
N PHE A 319 -39.26 46.59 -43.70
CA PHE A 319 -38.66 46.65 -42.36
C PHE A 319 -39.63 46.27 -41.25
N ALA A 320 -40.92 46.56 -41.38
CA ALA A 320 -41.93 46.12 -40.42
C ALA A 320 -42.15 44.59 -40.48
N ALA A 321 -42.23 44.01 -41.68
CA ALA A 321 -42.27 42.56 -41.86
C ALA A 321 -41.03 41.88 -41.28
N PHE A 322 -39.86 42.50 -41.44
CA PHE A 322 -38.61 42.01 -40.83
C PHE A 322 -38.62 42.12 -39.30
N GLY A 323 -39.04 43.26 -38.75
CA GLY A 323 -39.18 43.44 -37.30
C GLY A 323 -40.15 42.43 -36.68
N ALA A 324 -41.18 42.01 -37.44
CA ALA A 324 -42.09 40.94 -37.06
C ALA A 324 -41.42 39.55 -37.13
N ALA A 325 -40.71 39.25 -38.22
CA ALA A 325 -40.06 37.96 -38.45
C ALA A 325 -38.90 37.67 -37.47
N PHE A 326 -38.15 38.70 -37.07
CA PHE A 326 -37.01 38.58 -36.15
C PHE A 326 -37.37 38.84 -34.68
N GLY A 327 -38.64 39.12 -34.37
CA GLY A 327 -39.12 39.28 -32.98
C GLY A 327 -38.47 40.42 -32.20
N VAL A 328 -37.78 41.35 -32.88
CA VAL A 328 -36.96 42.41 -32.26
C VAL A 328 -37.83 43.44 -31.51
N THR A 329 -39.13 43.50 -31.80
CA THR A 329 -40.06 44.45 -31.19
C THR A 329 -41.42 43.82 -30.89
N GLY A 330 -42.00 44.17 -29.73
CA GLY A 330 -43.34 43.70 -29.36
C GLY A 330 -44.43 44.10 -30.37
N PRO A 331 -45.51 43.31 -30.51
CA PRO A 331 -46.49 43.43 -31.59
C PRO A 331 -47.13 44.82 -31.70
N ARG A 332 -47.25 45.56 -30.60
CA ARG A 332 -47.76 46.94 -30.58
C ARG A 332 -46.86 47.96 -31.30
N ARG A 333 -45.54 47.75 -31.32
CA ARG A 333 -44.59 48.67 -31.99
C ARG A 333 -44.51 48.47 -33.50
N LEU A 334 -45.01 47.33 -34.01
CA LEU A 334 -45.06 47.04 -35.45
C LEU A 334 -46.27 47.67 -36.15
N VAL A 335 -47.34 47.97 -35.41
CA VAL A 335 -48.56 48.56 -35.97
C VAL A 335 -48.28 49.91 -36.62
N LEU A 336 -47.49 50.77 -35.96
CA LEU A 336 -47.20 52.13 -36.43
C LEU A 336 -46.43 52.17 -37.78
N PRO A 337 -45.31 51.46 -37.96
CA PRO A 337 -44.61 51.44 -39.25
C PRO A 337 -45.40 50.73 -40.35
N ILE A 338 -46.23 49.72 -40.03
CA ILE A 338 -47.12 49.10 -41.02
C ILE A 338 -48.15 50.11 -41.51
N VAL A 339 -48.84 50.79 -40.59
CA VAL A 339 -49.84 51.81 -40.95
C VAL A 339 -49.20 52.94 -41.74
N LEU A 340 -48.05 53.45 -41.29
CA LEU A 340 -47.31 54.49 -42.00
C LEU A 340 -46.90 54.03 -43.40
N GLY A 341 -46.39 52.80 -43.52
CA GLY A 341 -45.97 52.21 -44.79
C GLY A 341 -47.13 52.06 -45.78
N VAL A 342 -48.28 51.55 -45.33
CA VAL A 342 -49.50 51.45 -46.15
C VAL A 342 -49.98 52.83 -46.58
N VAL A 343 -50.03 53.81 -45.66
CA VAL A 343 -50.47 55.17 -45.97
C VAL A 343 -49.57 55.81 -47.01
N LEU A 344 -48.25 55.74 -46.84
CA LEU A 344 -47.29 56.28 -47.81
C LEU A 344 -47.35 55.57 -49.17
N PHE A 345 -47.56 54.25 -49.18
CA PHE A 345 -47.72 53.49 -50.41
C PHE A 345 -48.97 53.88 -51.19
N VAL A 346 -50.11 53.97 -50.50
CA VAL A 346 -51.39 54.42 -51.09
C VAL A 346 -51.30 55.87 -51.56
N LEU A 347 -50.68 56.74 -50.75
CA LEU A 347 -50.50 58.15 -51.09
C LEU A 347 -49.60 58.33 -52.32
N GLY A 348 -48.54 57.52 -52.48
CA GLY A 348 -47.72 57.51 -53.69
C GLY A 348 -48.46 57.00 -54.93
N TRP A 349 -49.54 56.23 -54.78
CA TRP A 349 -50.38 55.77 -55.89
C TRP A 349 -51.41 56.82 -56.34
N PHE A 350 -51.91 57.63 -55.39
CA PHE A 350 -52.98 58.61 -55.64
C PHE A 350 -52.49 60.03 -55.88
N LEU A 351 -51.33 60.40 -55.33
CA LEU A 351 -50.62 61.60 -55.76
C LEU A 351 -50.37 61.51 -57.25
#